data_AF-A0A3N5VUH3-F1
#
_entry.id   AF-A0A3N5VUH3-F1
#
_cell.length_a   1.000
_cell.length_b   1.000
_cell.length_c   1.000
_cell.angle_alpha   90.00
_cell.angle_beta   90.00
_cell.angle_gamma   90.00
#
_symmetry.space_group_name_H-M   'P 1'
#
loop_
_entity.id
_entity.type
_entity.pdbx_description
1 polymer ?
#
loop_
_entity_poly.entity_id
_entity_poly.type
_entity_poly.pdbx_seq_one_letter_code
_entity_poly.pdbx_strand_id
1 'polypeptide(L)'
;MRNRLSITAVGWSVSAVLAVLYVLIMIAGLLLVGSLTTGSWQAAFLGIGWRTIAGFEIGFLVVLIAGFATAAVTMPTYYAIRRQTAGHPRTPANRSWAFKLFMACLVLPAATLVALRLLAPALSSAAGGRSQPLNMGPAINTAHREAEPSFTADGRTMYFNCNSGDICVSRLVGKWEEGNWTAPERLSAPISTEYEEVEPVINVAGDKLYFTSIRPGGRLRGIPFLSPFVNAVRVANTLATARFGRSFFDGLGLPDLYVSYRVDGAWSDPQTINDSAGEPHLNTTFADHCLFFSADGTEAFWTSTRPGGFGSDDIWTSRRVDGTWTQPENLGPNVNGPGSEHTSIPTPDRRSLYVTATRPEGFGGEDIYITTR
;
A
#
# COMPACT_ATOMS: atom_id res chain seq x y z
N MET A 1 35.21 84.78 5.58
CA MET A 1 34.45 83.96 4.62
C MET A 1 35.32 82.81 4.12
N ARG A 2 35.05 81.57 4.56
CA ARG A 2 35.18 80.33 3.77
C ARG A 2 34.67 79.14 4.61
N ASN A 3 33.81 78.36 3.98
CA ASN A 3 32.85 77.41 4.55
C ASN A 3 33.47 76.28 5.40
N ARG A 4 32.84 75.97 6.54
CA ARG A 4 32.84 74.61 7.09
C ARG A 4 31.90 73.77 6.25
N LEU A 5 32.44 72.84 5.46
CA LEU A 5 31.67 71.72 4.92
C LEU A 5 31.77 70.56 5.92
N SER A 6 30.64 70.24 6.56
CA SER A 6 30.48 69.01 7.29
C SER A 6 30.38 67.85 6.30
N ILE A 7 31.39 66.99 6.26
CA ILE A 7 31.26 65.65 5.71
C ILE A 7 31.13 64.71 6.90
N THR A 8 29.90 64.41 7.28
CA THR A 8 29.58 63.22 8.09
C THR A 8 29.82 62.00 7.22
N ALA A 9 31.08 61.59 7.09
CA ALA A 9 31.40 60.28 6.54
C ALA A 9 30.95 59.25 7.59
N VAL A 10 29.82 58.58 7.33
CA VAL A 10 29.40 57.38 8.04
C VAL A 10 30.41 56.28 7.68
N GLY A 11 31.58 56.33 8.33
CA GLY A 11 32.59 55.30 8.25
C GLY A 11 32.04 54.08 8.96
N TRP A 12 31.62 53.07 8.21
CA TRP A 12 31.28 51.78 8.78
C TRP A 12 32.49 51.30 9.59
N SER A 13 32.27 50.93 10.85
CA SER A 13 33.34 50.29 11.60
C SER A 13 33.78 49.04 10.84
N VAL A 14 35.09 48.73 10.85
CA VAL A 14 35.62 47.51 10.21
C VAL A 14 34.83 46.27 10.65
N SER A 15 34.32 46.27 11.87
CA SER A 15 33.43 45.22 12.41
C SER A 15 32.08 45.13 11.69
N ALA A 16 31.47 46.24 11.31
CA ALA A 16 30.22 46.26 10.54
C ALA A 16 30.43 45.79 9.10
N VAL A 17 31.56 46.15 8.48
CA VAL A 17 31.95 45.65 7.15
C VAL A 17 32.19 44.14 7.17
N LEU A 18 32.90 43.63 8.19
CA LEU A 18 33.15 42.20 8.35
C LEU A 18 31.86 41.41 8.66
N ALA A 19 30.92 41.97 9.42
CA ALA A 19 29.63 41.34 9.69
C ALA A 19 28.78 41.22 8.41
N VAL A 20 28.76 42.26 7.57
CA VAL A 20 28.07 42.21 6.27
C VAL A 20 28.74 41.20 5.33
N LEU A 21 30.07 41.19 5.26
CA LEU A 21 30.81 40.19 4.47
C LEU A 21 30.53 38.76 4.95
N TYR A 22 30.44 38.54 6.26
CA TYR A 22 30.11 37.23 6.83
C TYR A 22 28.69 36.78 6.44
N VAL A 23 27.70 37.68 6.51
CA VAL A 23 26.33 37.40 6.07
C VAL A 23 26.28 37.10 4.58
N LEU A 24 27.02 37.84 3.75
CA LEU A 24 27.10 37.61 2.30
C LEU A 24 27.78 36.27 1.97
N ILE A 25 28.82 35.88 2.70
CA ILE A 25 29.48 34.57 2.54
C ILE A 25 28.53 33.42 2.96
N MET A 26 27.75 33.61 4.03
CA MET A 26 26.73 32.65 4.44
C MET A 26 25.62 32.49 3.39
N ILE A 27 25.13 33.61 2.83
CA ILE A 27 24.13 33.60 1.75
C ILE A 27 24.71 32.94 0.49
N ALA A 28 25.95 33.28 0.11
CA ALA A 28 26.62 32.67 -1.03
C ALA A 28 26.85 31.16 -0.82
N GLY A 29 27.21 30.72 0.38
CA GLY A 29 27.34 29.30 0.73
C GLY A 29 26.01 28.54 0.65
N LEU A 30 24.92 29.13 1.14
CA LEU A 30 23.57 28.56 1.02
C LEU A 30 23.12 28.44 -0.43
N LEU A 31 23.41 29.45 -1.26
CA LEU A 31 23.13 29.43 -2.70
C LEU A 31 23.99 28.40 -3.45
N LEU A 32 25.27 28.25 -3.07
CA LEU A 32 26.19 27.28 -3.69
C LEU A 32 25.84 25.83 -3.35
N VAL A 33 25.39 25.56 -2.11
CA VAL A 33 24.86 24.25 -1.68
C VAL A 33 23.56 23.91 -2.44
N GLY A 34 22.73 24.93 -2.72
CA GLY A 34 21.57 24.79 -3.59
C GLY A 34 21.93 24.46 -5.05
N SER A 35 23.09 24.91 -5.56
CA SER A 35 23.52 24.68 -6.95
C SER A 35 24.36 23.41 -7.16
N LEU A 36 25.08 22.94 -6.14
CA LEU A 36 25.92 21.72 -6.22
C LEU A 36 25.11 20.42 -6.08
N THR A 37 23.84 20.53 -5.69
CA THR A 37 22.88 19.41 -5.71
C THR A 37 22.02 19.53 -6.97
N THR A 38 22.54 19.03 -8.10
CA THR A 38 21.88 19.03 -9.43
C THR A 38 20.54 18.28 -9.50
N GLY A 39 19.93 17.89 -8.37
CA GLY A 39 18.60 17.29 -8.30
C GLY A 39 17.50 18.19 -7.70
N SER A 40 17.82 19.37 -7.16
CA SER A 40 16.87 20.14 -6.33
C SER A 40 15.70 20.77 -7.11
N TRP A 41 15.93 21.26 -8.33
CA TRP A 41 14.86 21.84 -9.16
C TRP A 41 14.02 20.77 -9.89
N GLN A 42 14.60 19.63 -10.23
CA GLN A 42 13.87 18.50 -10.84
C GLN A 42 13.03 17.74 -9.79
N ALA A 43 13.53 17.57 -8.57
CA ALA A 43 12.81 16.90 -7.47
C ALA A 43 11.57 17.69 -6.99
N ALA A 44 11.64 19.03 -7.01
CA ALA A 44 10.50 19.89 -6.68
C ALA A 44 9.38 19.84 -7.74
N PHE A 45 9.73 19.61 -9.02
CA PHE A 45 8.76 19.40 -10.10
C PHE A 45 8.15 17.98 -10.09
N LEU A 46 8.86 17.00 -9.53
CA LEU A 46 8.44 15.59 -9.44
C LEU A 46 7.80 15.19 -8.10
N GLY A 47 7.56 16.14 -7.19
CA GLY A 47 6.87 15.87 -5.92
C GLY A 47 7.66 15.03 -4.89
N ILE A 48 8.98 14.93 -5.04
CA ILE A 48 9.83 14.16 -4.11
C ILE A 48 10.01 14.99 -2.83
N GLY A 49 9.51 14.47 -1.71
CA GLY A 49 9.54 15.17 -0.42
C GLY A 49 10.95 15.44 0.10
N TRP A 50 11.15 16.61 0.72
CA TRP A 50 12.43 17.15 1.22
C TRP A 50 13.27 16.22 2.11
N ARG A 51 12.71 15.11 2.61
CA ARG A 51 13.36 14.16 3.51
C ARG A 51 14.35 13.20 2.81
N THR A 52 14.34 13.08 1.49
CA THR A 52 15.25 12.18 0.75
C THR A 52 16.57 12.82 0.29
N ILE A 53 16.77 14.13 0.50
CA ILE A 53 18.00 14.81 0.09
C ILE A 53 19.08 14.60 1.17
N ALA A 54 19.72 13.43 1.16
CA ALA A 54 20.77 12.99 2.09
C ALA A 54 22.04 13.88 2.11
N GLY A 55 22.09 14.97 1.33
CA GLY A 55 23.21 15.93 1.32
C GLY A 55 22.95 17.25 2.04
N PHE A 56 21.69 17.61 2.35
CA PHE A 56 21.37 18.93 2.88
C PHE A 56 21.85 19.12 4.32
N GLU A 57 21.66 18.12 5.19
CA GLU A 57 22.11 18.19 6.60
C GLU A 57 23.64 18.28 6.69
N ILE A 58 24.36 17.55 5.83
CA ILE A 58 25.83 17.56 5.79
C ILE A 58 26.34 18.90 5.23
N GLY A 59 25.74 19.41 4.15
CA GLY A 59 26.09 20.71 3.58
C GLY A 59 25.88 21.86 4.55
N PHE A 60 24.76 21.87 5.26
CA PHE A 60 24.46 22.88 6.29
C PHE A 60 25.43 22.80 7.48
N LEU A 61 25.76 21.58 7.93
CA LEU A 61 26.73 21.37 9.00
C LEU A 61 28.13 21.84 8.61
N VAL A 62 28.57 21.58 7.38
CA VAL A 62 29.87 22.03 6.85
C VAL A 62 29.94 23.55 6.76
N VAL A 63 28.88 24.22 6.29
CA VAL A 63 28.81 25.69 6.23
C VAL A 63 28.87 26.31 7.62
N LEU A 64 28.17 25.73 8.61
CA LEU A 64 28.27 26.15 10.01
C LEU A 64 29.69 25.99 10.55
N ILE A 65 30.31 24.82 10.38
CA ILE A 65 31.67 24.56 10.85
C ILE A 65 32.68 25.51 10.20
N ALA A 66 32.58 25.74 8.88
CA ALA A 66 33.46 26.66 8.17
C ALA A 66 33.26 28.12 8.62
N GLY A 67 32.02 28.55 8.83
CA GLY A 67 31.71 29.86 9.40
C GLY A 67 32.30 30.05 10.80
N PHE A 68 32.18 29.04 11.66
CA PHE A 68 32.74 29.05 13.01
C PHE A 68 34.26 29.03 13.03
N ALA A 69 34.91 28.23 12.18
CA ALA A 69 36.37 28.21 12.06
C ALA A 69 36.92 29.57 11.59
N THR A 70 36.23 30.20 10.63
CA THR A 70 36.60 31.54 10.13
C THR A 70 36.46 32.59 11.22
N ALA A 71 35.38 32.57 12.00
CA ALA A 71 35.17 33.49 13.12
C ALA A 71 36.20 33.28 14.26
N ALA A 72 36.54 32.02 14.56
CA ALA A 72 37.51 31.66 15.59
C ALA A 72 38.94 32.13 15.25
N VAL A 73 39.30 32.23 13.97
CA VAL A 73 40.62 32.71 13.51
C VAL A 73 40.64 34.23 13.35
N THR A 74 39.59 34.82 12.78
CA THR A 74 39.56 36.26 12.45
C THR A 74 39.41 37.15 13.69
N MET A 75 38.65 36.72 14.70
CA MET A 75 38.44 37.52 15.91
C MET A 75 39.71 37.71 16.75
N PRO A 76 40.48 36.68 17.12
CA PRO A 76 41.72 36.85 17.88
C PRO A 76 42.74 37.72 17.15
N THR A 77 42.85 37.54 15.83
CA THR A 77 43.77 38.29 14.96
C THR A 77 43.37 39.76 14.88
N TYR A 78 42.08 40.07 14.73
CA TYR A 78 41.56 41.44 14.81
C TYR A 78 41.86 42.10 16.15
N TYR A 79 41.64 41.39 17.27
CA TYR A 79 41.95 41.93 18.60
C TYR A 79 43.46 42.07 18.86
N ALA A 80 44.31 41.22 18.28
CA ALA A 80 45.76 41.32 18.37
C ALA A 80 46.30 42.54 17.61
N ILE A 81 45.83 42.77 16.38
CA ILE A 81 46.20 43.94 15.57
C ILE A 81 45.72 45.24 16.24
N ARG A 82 44.51 45.24 16.82
CA ARG A 82 43.98 46.40 17.54
C ARG A 82 44.73 46.71 18.85
N ARG A 83 45.31 45.69 19.51
CA ARG A 83 46.20 45.90 20.68
C ARG A 83 47.54 46.52 20.31
N GLN A 84 48.07 46.21 19.14
CA GLN A 84 49.34 46.78 18.67
C GLN A 84 49.19 48.23 18.20
N THR A 85 48.01 48.62 17.72
CA THR A 85 47.76 49.95 17.15
C THR A 85 47.19 50.96 18.14
N ALA A 86 46.57 50.52 19.25
CA ALA A 86 46.03 51.40 20.29
C ALA A 86 46.70 51.09 21.64
N GLY A 87 47.77 51.80 21.96
CA GLY A 87 48.60 51.57 23.16
C GLY A 87 47.95 51.99 24.49
N HIS A 88 46.86 51.34 24.92
CA HIS A 88 46.26 51.54 26.26
C HIS A 88 45.89 50.20 26.95
N PRO A 89 46.19 50.04 28.26
CA PRO A 89 45.81 48.84 29.00
C PRO A 89 44.43 48.95 29.70
N ARG A 90 43.67 47.85 29.56
CA ARG A 90 42.58 47.28 30.40
C ARG A 90 41.19 47.95 30.46
N THR A 91 40.16 47.14 30.14
CA THR A 91 39.16 46.66 31.13
C THR A 91 38.75 45.19 30.83
N PRO A 92 38.42 44.34 31.84
CA PRO A 92 38.08 42.92 31.63
C PRO A 92 36.57 42.64 31.38
N ALA A 93 35.70 43.65 31.36
CA ALA A 93 34.25 43.43 31.46
C ALA A 93 33.58 42.90 30.16
N ASN A 94 34.13 43.20 28.99
CA ASN A 94 33.48 42.86 27.70
C ASN A 94 33.81 41.46 27.15
N ARG A 95 34.67 40.67 27.81
CA ARG A 95 34.93 39.29 27.39
C ARG A 95 33.75 38.35 27.65
N SER A 96 32.86 38.69 28.59
CA SER A 96 31.73 37.82 28.95
C SER A 96 30.58 37.87 27.95
N TRP A 97 30.31 39.02 27.32
CA TRP A 97 29.12 39.17 26.47
C TRP A 97 29.32 38.49 25.11
N ALA A 98 30.48 38.64 24.47
CA ALA A 98 30.80 37.95 23.22
C ALA A 98 30.87 36.43 23.38
N PHE A 99 31.43 35.94 24.51
CA PHE A 99 31.45 34.51 24.81
C PHE A 99 30.05 33.96 25.15
N LYS A 100 29.22 34.71 25.87
CA LYS A 100 27.82 34.36 26.14
C LYS A 100 26.97 34.38 24.87
N LEU A 101 27.17 35.34 23.97
CA LEU A 101 26.50 35.39 22.66
C LEU A 101 26.95 34.21 21.79
N PHE A 102 28.25 33.91 21.78
CA PHE A 102 28.82 32.76 21.07
C PHE A 102 28.25 31.44 21.59
N MET A 103 28.21 31.24 22.91
CA MET A 103 27.60 30.07 23.53
C MET A 103 26.09 30.00 23.28
N ALA A 104 25.38 31.12 23.31
CA ALA A 104 23.95 31.16 22.97
C ALA A 104 23.70 30.78 21.51
N CYS A 105 24.52 31.27 20.57
CA CYS A 105 24.43 30.95 19.15
C CYS A 105 24.85 29.50 18.79
N LEU A 106 25.60 28.81 19.66
CA LEU A 106 25.96 27.39 19.47
C LEU A 106 24.98 26.45 20.18
N VAL A 107 24.65 26.76 21.43
CA VAL A 107 23.87 25.89 22.30
C VAL A 107 22.39 25.94 21.95
N LEU A 108 21.83 27.11 21.62
CA LEU A 108 20.40 27.21 21.30
C LEU A 108 20.03 26.48 20.00
N PRO A 109 20.76 26.63 18.86
CA PRO A 109 20.42 25.89 17.65
C PRO A 109 20.66 24.39 17.81
N ALA A 110 21.74 23.98 18.48
CA ALA A 110 22.02 22.58 18.74
C ALA A 110 20.97 21.94 19.67
N ALA A 111 20.58 22.64 20.74
CA ALA A 111 19.50 22.18 21.64
C ALA A 111 18.15 22.13 20.93
N THR A 112 17.87 23.08 20.02
CA THR A 112 16.64 23.10 19.21
C THR A 112 16.63 21.94 18.21
N LEU A 113 17.75 21.62 17.57
CA LEU A 113 17.90 20.46 16.68
C LEU A 113 17.76 19.13 17.42
N VAL A 114 18.34 19.02 18.62
CA VAL A 114 18.17 17.84 19.48
C VAL A 114 16.73 17.72 19.94
N ALA A 115 16.08 18.81 20.39
CA ALA A 115 14.68 18.80 20.77
C ALA A 115 13.76 18.42 19.58
N LEU A 116 14.03 18.95 18.38
CA LEU A 116 13.32 18.58 17.15
C LEU A 116 13.50 17.10 16.80
N ARG A 117 14.71 16.53 16.96
CA ARG A 117 14.96 15.10 16.76
C ARG A 117 14.27 14.22 17.80
N LEU A 118 14.20 14.67 19.05
CA LEU A 118 13.52 13.95 20.13
C LEU A 118 11.98 14.04 20.01
N LEU A 119 11.46 15.12 19.44
CA LEU A 119 10.02 15.32 19.20
C LEU A 119 9.54 14.76 17.85
N ALA A 120 10.44 14.49 16.90
CA ALA A 120 10.10 13.97 15.58
C ALA A 120 9.31 12.64 15.60
N PRO A 121 9.61 11.66 16.48
CA PRO A 121 8.81 10.43 16.58
C PRO A 121 7.38 10.71 17.06
N ALA A 122 7.20 11.62 18.01
CA ALA A 122 5.88 12.00 18.53
C ALA A 122 5.04 12.73 17.46
N LEU A 123 5.67 13.60 16.67
CA LEU A 123 5.02 14.26 15.53
C LEU A 123 4.69 13.30 14.38
N SER A 124 5.49 12.23 14.21
CA SER A 124 5.23 11.20 13.19
C SER A 124 4.04 10.30 13.53
N SER A 125 3.69 10.17 14.82
CA SER A 125 2.48 9.44 15.24
C SER A 125 1.19 10.26 15.05
N ALA A 126 1.30 11.59 14.99
CA ALA A 126 0.18 12.51 14.81
C ALA A 126 -0.15 12.80 13.33
N ALA A 127 0.81 12.59 12.42
CA ALA A 127 0.54 12.56 11.00
C ALA A 127 0.06 11.15 10.64
N GLY A 128 -1.21 10.99 10.26
CA GLY A 128 -1.84 9.73 9.84
C GLY A 128 -1.24 9.13 8.56
N GLY A 129 0.06 8.91 8.54
CA GLY A 129 0.78 8.21 7.50
C GLY A 129 0.61 6.71 7.68
N ARG A 130 0.46 6.01 6.56
CA ARG A 130 0.45 4.53 6.53
C ARG A 130 1.80 4.02 7.02
N SER A 131 1.80 3.01 7.88
CA SER A 131 3.02 2.29 8.25
C SER A 131 3.58 1.54 7.04
N GLN A 132 4.86 1.16 7.11
CA GLN A 132 5.41 0.20 6.14
C GLN A 132 4.65 -1.14 6.25
N PRO A 133 4.43 -1.85 5.14
CA PRO A 133 3.84 -3.18 5.19
C PRO A 133 4.73 -4.09 6.03
N LEU A 134 4.14 -4.72 7.04
CA LEU A 134 4.82 -5.67 7.91
C LEU A 134 4.51 -7.08 7.42
N ASN A 135 5.55 -7.91 7.25
CA ASN A 135 5.35 -9.34 7.05
C ASN A 135 4.63 -9.91 8.28
N MET A 136 3.51 -10.60 8.09
CA MET A 136 2.67 -11.16 9.18
C MET A 136 3.34 -12.31 9.97
N GLY A 137 4.61 -12.58 9.70
CA GLY A 137 5.45 -13.49 10.45
C GLY A 137 5.13 -14.96 10.20
N PRO A 138 5.90 -15.87 10.83
CA PRO A 138 5.76 -17.32 10.64
C PRO A 138 4.48 -17.88 11.28
N ALA A 139 3.72 -17.07 12.01
CA ALA A 139 2.40 -17.44 12.46
C ALA A 139 1.47 -17.60 11.26
N ILE A 140 1.46 -16.64 10.32
CA ILE A 140 0.59 -16.67 9.14
C ILE A 140 1.33 -17.22 7.91
N ASN A 141 2.53 -16.72 7.64
CA ASN A 141 3.27 -17.01 6.41
C ASN A 141 4.11 -18.28 6.54
N THR A 142 4.02 -19.14 5.54
CA THR A 142 4.81 -20.37 5.42
C THR A 142 5.78 -20.27 4.22
N ALA A 143 6.37 -21.40 3.80
CA ALA A 143 7.13 -21.46 2.55
C ALA A 143 6.23 -21.59 1.30
N HIS A 144 4.92 -21.82 1.52
CA HIS A 144 3.91 -21.95 0.47
C HIS A 144 3.28 -20.59 0.15
N ARG A 145 2.27 -20.60 -0.73
CA ARG A 145 1.49 -19.41 -1.09
C ARG A 145 0.39 -19.20 -0.05
N GLU A 146 0.53 -18.15 0.76
CA GLU A 146 -0.58 -17.55 1.50
C GLU A 146 -1.10 -16.32 0.74
N ALA A 147 -2.37 -16.35 0.36
CA ALA A 147 -2.96 -15.35 -0.52
C ALA A 147 -4.46 -15.19 -0.28
N GLU A 148 -5.05 -14.19 -0.94
CA GLU A 148 -6.50 -13.94 -1.00
C GLU A 148 -7.18 -13.90 0.38
N PRO A 149 -6.70 -13.07 1.33
CA PRO A 149 -7.33 -12.97 2.63
C PRO A 149 -8.70 -12.30 2.53
N SER A 150 -9.68 -12.88 3.22
CA SER A 150 -11.02 -12.35 3.40
C SER A 150 -11.37 -12.29 4.88
N PHE A 151 -12.04 -11.22 5.29
CA PHE A 151 -12.27 -10.91 6.70
C PHE A 151 -13.75 -10.82 7.02
N THR A 152 -14.13 -11.32 8.20
CA THR A 152 -15.42 -11.00 8.80
C THR A 152 -15.55 -9.49 9.01
N ALA A 153 -16.78 -8.97 9.05
CA ALA A 153 -17.01 -7.52 9.15
C ALA A 153 -16.40 -6.85 10.40
N ASP A 154 -16.26 -7.58 11.51
CA ASP A 154 -15.57 -7.09 12.71
C ASP A 154 -14.04 -7.10 12.58
N GLY A 155 -13.53 -7.65 11.47
CA GLY A 155 -12.14 -7.81 11.15
C GLY A 155 -11.40 -8.86 11.99
N ARG A 156 -12.06 -9.57 12.90
CA ARG A 156 -11.37 -10.44 13.86
C ARG A 156 -11.11 -11.86 13.35
N THR A 157 -11.74 -12.26 12.26
CA THR A 157 -11.53 -13.57 11.65
C THR A 157 -11.07 -13.39 10.22
N MET A 158 -9.95 -14.02 9.88
CA MET A 158 -9.36 -14.03 8.54
C MET A 158 -9.46 -15.43 7.97
N TYR A 159 -10.04 -15.56 6.79
CA TYR A 159 -10.01 -16.74 5.93
C TYR A 159 -9.06 -16.47 4.78
N PHE A 160 -8.20 -17.41 4.42
CA PHE A 160 -7.20 -17.19 3.38
C PHE A 160 -6.70 -18.53 2.82
N ASN A 161 -6.12 -18.50 1.63
CA ASN A 161 -5.50 -19.70 1.05
C ASN A 161 -4.23 -20.03 1.82
N CYS A 162 -4.03 -21.30 2.12
CA CYS A 162 -2.84 -21.82 2.79
C CYS A 162 -2.44 -23.16 2.18
N ASN A 163 -1.21 -23.61 2.47
CA ASN A 163 -0.75 -24.98 2.20
C ASN A 163 -0.94 -25.48 0.75
N SER A 164 -0.86 -24.59 -0.24
CA SER A 164 -0.92 -24.92 -1.68
C SER A 164 -2.26 -25.49 -2.19
N GLY A 165 -3.40 -25.12 -1.57
CA GLY A 165 -4.72 -25.43 -2.13
C GLY A 165 -5.84 -25.61 -1.11
N ASP A 166 -5.67 -25.12 0.11
CA ASP A 166 -6.64 -25.22 1.18
C ASP A 166 -7.02 -23.86 1.74
N ILE A 167 -8.15 -23.80 2.44
CA ILE A 167 -8.60 -22.61 3.17
C ILE A 167 -8.24 -22.77 4.64
N CYS A 168 -7.50 -21.79 5.17
CA CYS A 168 -7.23 -21.67 6.60
C CYS A 168 -8.04 -20.53 7.22
N VAL A 169 -8.27 -20.65 8.53
CA VAL A 169 -8.81 -19.59 9.37
C VAL A 169 -7.79 -19.18 10.44
N SER A 170 -7.64 -17.88 10.65
CA SER A 170 -6.91 -17.32 11.77
C SER A 170 -7.74 -16.24 12.47
N ARG A 171 -7.54 -16.07 13.77
CA ARG A 171 -8.30 -15.14 14.61
C ARG A 171 -7.38 -14.13 15.28
N LEU A 172 -7.80 -12.88 15.30
CA LEU A 172 -7.09 -11.81 15.97
C LEU A 172 -7.29 -11.92 17.49
N VAL A 173 -6.19 -11.91 18.24
CA VAL A 173 -6.16 -11.87 19.70
C VAL A 173 -5.80 -10.45 20.13
N GLY A 174 -6.70 -9.80 20.88
CA GLY A 174 -6.45 -8.44 21.37
C GLY A 174 -6.72 -7.38 20.30
N LYS A 175 -5.76 -6.46 20.11
CA LYS A 175 -5.91 -5.28 19.23
C LYS A 175 -5.26 -5.49 17.87
N TRP A 176 -5.81 -4.83 16.85
CA TRP A 176 -5.30 -4.95 15.47
C TRP A 176 -3.86 -4.45 15.35
N GLU A 177 -3.54 -3.36 16.05
CA GLU A 177 -2.23 -2.71 16.05
C GLU A 177 -1.13 -3.63 16.61
N GLU A 178 -1.50 -4.62 17.41
CA GLU A 178 -0.58 -5.61 17.97
C GLU A 178 -0.30 -6.73 16.97
N GLY A 179 -1.15 -6.94 15.96
CA GLY A 179 -0.95 -7.94 14.91
C GLY A 179 -0.95 -9.40 15.40
N ASN A 180 -1.52 -9.66 16.58
CA ASN A 180 -1.48 -10.96 17.24
C ASN A 180 -2.53 -11.91 16.66
N TRP A 181 -2.22 -12.53 15.52
CA TRP A 181 -3.06 -13.56 14.90
C TRP A 181 -2.74 -14.95 15.44
N THR A 182 -3.77 -15.79 15.63
CA THR A 182 -3.56 -17.20 16.01
C THR A 182 -2.85 -17.98 14.91
N ALA A 183 -2.23 -19.11 15.28
CA ALA A 183 -1.79 -20.09 14.30
C ALA A 183 -2.97 -20.46 13.36
N PRO A 184 -2.78 -20.46 12.04
CA PRO A 184 -3.78 -20.84 11.06
C PRO A 184 -4.27 -22.25 11.30
N GLU A 185 -5.57 -22.38 11.35
CA GLU A 185 -6.27 -23.65 11.41
C GLU A 185 -6.82 -23.94 10.02
N ARG A 186 -6.36 -25.03 9.38
CA ARG A 186 -6.99 -25.51 8.14
C ARG A 186 -8.45 -25.83 8.44
N LEU A 187 -9.38 -25.32 7.63
CA LEU A 187 -10.79 -25.67 7.78
C LEU A 187 -10.94 -27.18 7.60
N SER A 188 -11.68 -27.83 8.49
CA SER A 188 -11.94 -29.27 8.36
C SER A 188 -12.97 -29.54 7.25
N ALA A 189 -13.23 -30.83 7.01
CA ALA A 189 -14.45 -31.24 6.33
C ALA A 189 -15.68 -30.53 6.96
N PRO A 190 -16.66 -30.11 6.14
CA PRO A 190 -16.81 -30.42 4.72
C PRO A 190 -16.19 -29.39 3.76
N ILE A 191 -15.46 -28.39 4.28
CA ILE A 191 -14.83 -27.37 3.43
C ILE A 191 -13.62 -27.96 2.72
N SER A 192 -12.58 -28.33 3.46
CA SER A 192 -11.39 -28.94 2.88
C SER A 192 -11.65 -30.39 2.47
N THR A 193 -11.23 -30.73 1.26
CA THR A 193 -11.37 -32.06 0.69
C THR A 193 -10.02 -32.57 0.11
N GLU A 194 -10.08 -33.58 -0.76
CA GLU A 194 -8.92 -34.00 -1.57
C GLU A 194 -8.71 -33.12 -2.81
N TYR A 195 -9.69 -32.27 -3.12
CA TYR A 195 -9.66 -31.30 -4.21
C TYR A 195 -9.05 -29.99 -3.73
N GLU A 196 -8.78 -29.10 -4.68
CA GLU A 196 -8.36 -27.74 -4.37
C GLU A 196 -9.56 -26.91 -3.89
N GLU A 197 -9.34 -26.16 -2.81
CA GLU A 197 -10.23 -25.14 -2.28
C GLU A 197 -9.46 -23.83 -2.08
N VAL A 198 -9.81 -22.82 -2.86
CA VAL A 198 -9.05 -21.56 -2.97
C VAL A 198 -9.98 -20.36 -3.02
N GLU A 199 -9.41 -19.16 -2.87
CA GLU A 199 -10.06 -17.86 -3.04
C GLU A 199 -11.30 -17.68 -2.12
N PRO A 200 -11.14 -17.83 -0.79
CA PRO A 200 -12.25 -17.72 0.13
C PRO A 200 -12.77 -16.30 0.20
N VAL A 201 -14.09 -16.14 0.16
CA VAL A 201 -14.77 -14.87 0.44
C VAL A 201 -15.83 -15.09 1.51
N ILE A 202 -15.61 -14.52 2.68
CA ILE A 202 -16.61 -14.49 3.76
C ILE A 202 -17.53 -13.28 3.55
N ASN A 203 -18.84 -13.49 3.67
CA ASN A 203 -19.79 -12.38 3.60
C ASN A 203 -19.74 -11.50 4.87
N VAL A 204 -20.33 -10.30 4.77
CA VAL A 204 -20.38 -9.33 5.87
C VAL A 204 -21.00 -9.92 7.15
N ALA A 205 -22.05 -10.74 7.02
CA ALA A 205 -22.70 -11.37 8.16
C ALA A 205 -21.86 -12.49 8.81
N GLY A 206 -20.82 -12.98 8.15
CA GLY A 206 -19.97 -14.06 8.63
C GLY A 206 -20.64 -15.43 8.64
N ASP A 207 -21.78 -15.58 7.95
CA ASP A 207 -22.59 -16.79 7.90
C ASP A 207 -22.52 -17.51 6.55
N LYS A 208 -21.84 -16.95 5.55
CA LYS A 208 -21.59 -17.57 4.25
C LYS A 208 -20.14 -17.47 3.86
N LEU A 209 -19.54 -18.61 3.53
CA LEU A 209 -18.22 -18.70 2.93
C LEU A 209 -18.36 -19.14 1.47
N TYR A 210 -17.99 -18.26 0.57
CA TYR A 210 -17.84 -18.56 -0.85
C TYR A 210 -16.40 -18.97 -1.12
N PHE A 211 -16.17 -19.86 -2.07
CA PHE A 211 -14.82 -20.25 -2.47
C PHE A 211 -14.86 -20.97 -3.82
N THR A 212 -13.69 -21.07 -4.45
CA THR A 212 -13.47 -21.78 -5.70
C THR A 212 -13.00 -23.21 -5.41
N SER A 213 -13.52 -24.20 -6.14
CA SER A 213 -13.10 -25.59 -5.98
C SER A 213 -13.27 -26.40 -7.26
N ILE A 214 -12.38 -27.39 -7.44
CA ILE A 214 -12.47 -28.39 -8.51
C ILE A 214 -13.22 -29.67 -8.08
N ARG A 215 -13.84 -29.65 -6.89
CA ARG A 215 -14.65 -30.77 -6.41
C ARG A 215 -15.83 -31.03 -7.37
N PRO A 216 -16.30 -32.27 -7.51
CA PRO A 216 -17.48 -32.55 -8.33
C PRO A 216 -18.74 -32.00 -7.65
N GLY A 217 -19.61 -31.38 -8.44
CA GLY A 217 -20.87 -30.79 -8.01
C GLY A 217 -22.10 -31.61 -8.38
N GLY A 218 -23.28 -31.10 -8.00
CA GLY A 218 -24.59 -31.64 -8.39
C GLY A 218 -24.72 -33.16 -8.23
N ARG A 219 -25.17 -33.82 -9.31
CA ARG A 219 -25.39 -35.29 -9.35
C ARG A 219 -24.11 -36.13 -9.28
N LEU A 220 -22.93 -35.52 -9.39
CA LEU A 220 -21.64 -36.22 -9.41
C LEU A 220 -20.88 -36.12 -8.08
N ARG A 221 -21.42 -35.40 -7.09
CA ARG A 221 -20.82 -35.04 -5.79
C ARG A 221 -20.29 -36.19 -4.90
N GLY A 222 -20.44 -37.45 -5.30
CA GLY A 222 -19.93 -38.61 -4.57
C GLY A 222 -19.36 -39.71 -5.48
N ILE A 223 -19.11 -39.40 -6.75
CA ILE A 223 -18.57 -40.36 -7.70
C ILE A 223 -17.04 -40.24 -7.66
N PRO A 224 -16.30 -41.31 -7.31
CA PRO A 224 -14.83 -41.29 -7.32
C PRO A 224 -14.33 -40.94 -8.73
N PHE A 225 -13.53 -39.89 -8.85
CA PHE A 225 -13.07 -39.42 -10.15
C PHE A 225 -12.12 -40.42 -10.81
N LEU A 226 -12.61 -41.15 -11.82
CA LEU A 226 -11.80 -42.02 -12.67
C LEU A 226 -11.77 -41.48 -14.12
N SER A 227 -10.62 -40.94 -14.52
CA SER A 227 -10.06 -41.10 -15.89
C SER A 227 -10.83 -40.42 -17.08
N PRO A 228 -10.36 -40.47 -18.36
CA PRO A 228 -10.79 -39.66 -19.52
C PRO A 228 -12.28 -39.49 -19.83
N PHE A 229 -13.16 -40.27 -19.20
CA PHE A 229 -14.61 -40.13 -19.31
C PHE A 229 -15.09 -38.74 -18.88
N VAL A 230 -14.48 -38.13 -17.85
CA VAL A 230 -14.84 -36.78 -17.39
C VAL A 230 -14.62 -35.74 -18.48
N ASN A 231 -13.52 -35.83 -19.23
CA ASN A 231 -13.27 -34.91 -20.34
C ASN A 231 -14.33 -35.09 -21.44
N ALA A 232 -14.77 -36.31 -21.70
CA ALA A 232 -15.87 -36.57 -22.63
C ALA A 232 -17.21 -36.02 -22.12
N VAL A 233 -17.52 -36.21 -20.83
CA VAL A 233 -18.74 -35.64 -20.21
C VAL A 233 -18.68 -34.12 -20.19
N ARG A 234 -17.51 -33.51 -19.94
CA ARG A 234 -17.27 -32.06 -20.05
C ARG A 234 -17.59 -31.57 -21.44
N VAL A 235 -16.97 -32.15 -22.48
CA VAL A 235 -17.24 -31.77 -23.88
C VAL A 235 -18.72 -31.94 -24.21
N ALA A 236 -19.35 -33.05 -23.80
CA ALA A 236 -20.77 -33.26 -24.03
C ALA A 236 -21.65 -32.23 -23.30
N ASN A 237 -21.33 -31.89 -22.06
CA ASN A 237 -22.04 -30.90 -21.25
C ASN A 237 -21.87 -29.48 -21.83
N THR A 238 -20.68 -29.13 -22.31
CA THR A 238 -20.41 -27.87 -23.02
C THR A 238 -21.24 -27.77 -24.31
N LEU A 239 -21.22 -28.81 -25.15
CA LEU A 239 -22.03 -28.85 -26.38
C LEU A 239 -23.52 -28.78 -26.10
N ALA A 240 -23.98 -29.46 -25.05
CA ALA A 240 -25.38 -29.45 -24.65
C ALA A 240 -25.80 -28.08 -24.07
N THR A 241 -24.93 -27.43 -23.30
CA THR A 241 -25.16 -26.07 -22.79
C THR A 241 -25.25 -25.06 -23.93
N ALA A 242 -24.33 -25.12 -24.89
CA ALA A 242 -24.37 -24.27 -26.09
C ALA A 242 -25.65 -24.47 -26.91
N ARG A 243 -26.19 -25.70 -26.95
CA ARG A 243 -27.39 -26.03 -27.72
C ARG A 243 -28.71 -25.73 -27.00
N PHE A 244 -28.75 -25.90 -25.68
CA PHE A 244 -29.99 -25.90 -24.91
C PHE A 244 -30.08 -24.79 -23.85
N GLY A 245 -29.03 -23.98 -23.70
CA GLY A 245 -28.99 -22.86 -22.74
C GLY A 245 -28.95 -23.28 -21.27
N ARG A 246 -28.67 -24.56 -20.98
CA ARG A 246 -28.55 -25.08 -19.61
C ARG A 246 -27.51 -26.20 -19.53
N SER A 247 -26.82 -26.25 -18.41
CA SER A 247 -25.95 -27.37 -18.06
C SER A 247 -26.77 -28.56 -17.57
N PHE A 248 -26.31 -29.78 -17.87
CA PHE A 248 -26.96 -31.02 -17.44
C PHE A 248 -26.27 -31.64 -16.23
N PHE A 249 -25.04 -31.23 -15.98
CA PHE A 249 -24.21 -31.62 -14.85
C PHE A 249 -23.46 -30.38 -14.34
N ASP A 250 -23.68 -30.01 -13.09
CA ASP A 250 -22.97 -28.93 -12.40
C ASP A 250 -21.68 -29.45 -11.75
N GLY A 251 -20.69 -28.57 -11.53
CA GLY A 251 -19.41 -28.97 -10.94
C GLY A 251 -18.58 -29.88 -11.85
N LEU A 252 -18.80 -29.76 -13.17
CA LEU A 252 -17.99 -30.39 -14.20
C LEU A 252 -17.06 -29.39 -14.88
N GLY A 253 -17.08 -28.11 -14.50
CA GLY A 253 -16.19 -27.10 -15.04
C GLY A 253 -14.72 -27.39 -14.70
N LEU A 254 -13.85 -26.43 -15.00
CA LEU A 254 -12.50 -26.39 -14.43
C LEU A 254 -12.64 -25.95 -12.95
N PRO A 255 -12.07 -24.86 -12.40
CA PRO A 255 -12.55 -24.37 -11.11
C PRO A 255 -14.03 -23.93 -11.21
N ASP A 256 -14.81 -24.22 -10.16
CA ASP A 256 -16.23 -23.85 -10.01
C ASP A 256 -16.45 -23.12 -8.66
N LEU A 257 -17.46 -22.26 -8.57
CA LEU A 257 -17.81 -21.51 -7.35
C LEU A 257 -18.77 -22.30 -6.45
N TYR A 258 -18.45 -22.32 -5.16
CA TYR A 258 -19.21 -22.98 -4.10
C TYR A 258 -19.56 -22.02 -2.97
N VAL A 259 -20.60 -22.37 -2.22
CA VAL A 259 -21.00 -21.67 -0.99
C VAL A 259 -21.24 -22.68 0.13
N SER A 260 -20.77 -22.34 1.33
CA SER A 260 -21.10 -23.04 2.57
C SER A 260 -21.71 -22.08 3.58
N TYR A 261 -22.67 -22.58 4.35
CA TYR A 261 -23.40 -21.82 5.35
C TYR A 261 -22.88 -22.16 6.74
N ARG A 262 -22.75 -21.15 7.59
CA ARG A 262 -22.39 -21.34 8.98
C ARG A 262 -23.65 -21.58 9.80
N VAL A 263 -23.87 -22.81 10.23
CA VAL A 263 -25.03 -23.23 11.04
C VAL A 263 -24.52 -23.79 12.36
N ASP A 264 -25.01 -23.25 13.48
CA ASP A 264 -24.63 -23.66 14.84
C ASP A 264 -23.11 -23.68 15.08
N GLY A 265 -22.40 -22.74 14.46
CA GLY A 265 -20.95 -22.59 14.58
C GLY A 265 -20.11 -23.44 13.64
N ALA A 266 -20.72 -24.38 12.92
CA ALA A 266 -20.06 -25.26 11.94
C ALA A 266 -20.40 -24.88 10.50
N TRP A 267 -19.51 -25.20 9.57
CA TRP A 267 -19.77 -25.05 8.14
C TRP A 267 -20.61 -26.21 7.62
N SER A 268 -21.65 -25.90 6.83
CA SER A 268 -22.47 -26.88 6.16
C SER A 268 -21.73 -27.52 5.00
N ASP A 269 -22.25 -28.66 4.54
CA ASP A 269 -21.86 -29.26 3.28
C ASP A 269 -21.93 -28.22 2.13
N PRO A 270 -20.82 -27.93 1.41
CA PRO A 270 -20.81 -26.85 0.42
C PRO A 270 -21.69 -27.16 -0.76
N GLN A 271 -22.45 -26.20 -1.26
CA GLN A 271 -23.29 -26.34 -2.45
C GLN A 271 -22.61 -25.64 -3.62
N THR A 272 -22.83 -26.13 -4.84
CA THR A 272 -22.51 -25.30 -6.01
C THR A 272 -23.29 -24.00 -5.86
N ILE A 273 -22.71 -22.86 -6.25
CA ILE A 273 -23.42 -21.58 -6.06
C ILE A 273 -24.75 -21.55 -6.85
N ASN A 274 -24.82 -22.27 -7.98
CA ASN A 274 -26.02 -22.38 -8.80
C ASN A 274 -27.17 -23.15 -8.12
N ASP A 275 -26.86 -24.13 -7.28
CA ASP A 275 -27.88 -24.93 -6.59
C ASP A 275 -28.40 -24.25 -5.32
N SER A 276 -27.79 -23.13 -4.92
CA SER A 276 -28.01 -22.54 -3.63
C SER A 276 -29.08 -21.44 -3.67
N ALA A 277 -30.12 -21.59 -2.84
CA ALA A 277 -31.29 -20.74 -2.90
C ALA A 277 -30.96 -19.27 -2.57
N GLY A 278 -31.27 -18.37 -3.51
CA GLY A 278 -31.05 -16.93 -3.36
C GLY A 278 -29.63 -16.46 -3.72
N GLU A 279 -28.74 -17.38 -4.08
CA GLU A 279 -27.43 -17.08 -4.66
C GLU A 279 -27.54 -16.89 -6.19
N PRO A 280 -26.58 -16.19 -6.81
CA PRO A 280 -26.58 -16.02 -8.25
C PRO A 280 -26.21 -17.32 -8.99
N HIS A 281 -26.84 -17.56 -10.15
CA HIS A 281 -26.44 -18.63 -11.05
C HIS A 281 -25.21 -18.18 -11.86
N LEU A 282 -24.02 -18.44 -11.32
CA LEU A 282 -22.75 -18.02 -11.87
C LEU A 282 -22.02 -19.11 -12.63
N ASN A 283 -21.95 -20.33 -12.09
CA ASN A 283 -21.14 -21.40 -12.70
C ASN A 283 -21.64 -21.76 -14.09
N THR A 284 -20.70 -22.11 -14.94
CA THR A 284 -20.89 -22.60 -16.30
C THR A 284 -20.17 -23.92 -16.48
N THR A 285 -20.07 -24.40 -17.71
CA THR A 285 -19.22 -25.56 -18.03
C THR A 285 -17.74 -25.19 -18.18
N PHE A 286 -17.39 -23.92 -18.02
CA PHE A 286 -16.04 -23.38 -18.17
C PHE A 286 -15.42 -23.16 -16.78
N ALA A 287 -14.21 -22.59 -16.71
CA ALA A 287 -13.65 -22.15 -15.43
C ALA A 287 -14.43 -20.93 -14.91
N ASP A 288 -14.84 -20.95 -13.64
CA ASP A 288 -15.49 -19.87 -12.91
C ASP A 288 -14.87 -19.75 -11.51
N HIS A 289 -14.23 -18.62 -11.22
CA HIS A 289 -13.40 -18.44 -10.02
C HIS A 289 -13.27 -16.94 -9.64
N CYS A 290 -12.53 -16.62 -8.58
CA CYS A 290 -12.27 -15.25 -8.11
C CYS A 290 -13.55 -14.43 -7.83
N LEU A 291 -14.53 -15.01 -7.14
CA LEU A 291 -15.81 -14.34 -6.83
C LEU A 291 -15.68 -13.28 -5.74
N PHE A 292 -16.15 -12.06 -6.02
CA PHE A 292 -16.30 -10.97 -5.05
C PHE A 292 -17.68 -10.33 -5.15
N PHE A 293 -18.13 -9.73 -4.04
CA PHE A 293 -19.39 -9.00 -3.98
C PHE A 293 -19.16 -7.52 -3.69
N SER A 294 -20.06 -6.66 -4.15
CA SER A 294 -20.16 -5.29 -3.64
C SER A 294 -20.45 -5.28 -2.14
N ALA A 295 -20.07 -4.21 -1.44
CA ALA A 295 -20.24 -4.12 0.02
C ALA A 295 -21.71 -4.26 0.48
N ASP A 296 -22.68 -3.91 -0.38
CA ASP A 296 -24.11 -4.09 -0.12
C ASP A 296 -24.67 -5.44 -0.60
N GLY A 297 -23.83 -6.31 -1.18
CA GLY A 297 -24.23 -7.63 -1.69
C GLY A 297 -25.16 -7.60 -2.89
N THR A 298 -25.26 -6.47 -3.60
CA THR A 298 -26.15 -6.30 -4.77
C THR A 298 -25.46 -6.48 -6.12
N GLU A 299 -24.13 -6.61 -6.15
CA GLU A 299 -23.38 -6.97 -7.35
C GLU A 299 -22.40 -8.09 -7.03
N ALA A 300 -22.29 -9.04 -7.95
CA ALA A 300 -21.26 -10.07 -7.97
C ALA A 300 -20.31 -9.78 -9.13
N PHE A 301 -19.02 -10.03 -8.92
CA PHE A 301 -17.96 -9.97 -9.92
C PHE A 301 -17.14 -11.25 -9.81
N TRP A 302 -16.84 -11.90 -10.92
CA TRP A 302 -16.03 -13.12 -10.92
C TRP A 302 -15.32 -13.28 -12.26
N THR A 303 -14.31 -14.14 -12.27
CA THR A 303 -13.56 -14.50 -13.46
C THR A 303 -14.16 -15.72 -14.14
N SER A 304 -14.29 -15.68 -15.46
CA SER A 304 -14.78 -16.80 -16.23
C SER A 304 -14.09 -16.94 -17.59
N THR A 305 -13.84 -18.19 -17.98
CA THR A 305 -13.37 -18.56 -19.34
C THR A 305 -14.54 -18.86 -20.29
N ARG A 306 -15.76 -18.46 -19.92
CA ARG A 306 -16.96 -18.70 -20.75
C ARG A 306 -16.88 -17.93 -22.09
N PRO A 307 -17.49 -18.45 -23.18
CA PRO A 307 -17.53 -17.78 -24.46
C PRO A 307 -18.19 -16.39 -24.40
N GLY A 308 -17.71 -15.49 -25.27
CA GLY A 308 -18.18 -14.10 -25.33
C GLY A 308 -17.29 -13.08 -24.61
N GLY A 309 -16.15 -13.53 -24.09
CA GLY A 309 -15.10 -12.68 -23.53
C GLY A 309 -14.10 -12.12 -24.55
N PHE A 310 -13.10 -11.40 -24.03
CA PHE A 310 -12.04 -10.70 -24.77
C PHE A 310 -10.67 -11.37 -24.64
N GLY A 311 -10.51 -12.31 -23.71
CA GLY A 311 -9.25 -12.98 -23.40
C GLY A 311 -9.46 -14.44 -23.00
N SER A 312 -8.50 -14.99 -22.24
CA SER A 312 -8.67 -16.31 -21.62
C SER A 312 -9.60 -16.23 -20.42
N ASP A 313 -9.23 -15.39 -19.46
CA ASP A 313 -9.97 -15.13 -18.23
C ASP A 313 -10.53 -13.72 -18.30
N ASP A 314 -11.86 -13.60 -18.23
CA ASP A 314 -12.57 -12.34 -18.31
C ASP A 314 -13.35 -12.07 -17.02
N ILE A 315 -13.52 -10.80 -16.65
CA ILE A 315 -14.41 -10.41 -15.55
C ILE A 315 -15.85 -10.31 -16.04
N TRP A 316 -16.73 -11.02 -15.33
CA TRP A 316 -18.18 -11.02 -15.50
C TRP A 316 -18.86 -10.42 -14.28
N THR A 317 -20.08 -9.92 -14.47
CA THR A 317 -20.89 -9.36 -13.40
C THR A 317 -22.35 -9.80 -13.47
N SER A 318 -23.01 -9.81 -12.31
CA SER A 318 -24.46 -9.97 -12.18
C SER A 318 -24.94 -9.04 -11.07
N ARG A 319 -26.13 -8.47 -11.24
CA ARG A 319 -26.73 -7.55 -10.29
C ARG A 319 -27.95 -8.17 -9.65
N ARG A 320 -28.18 -7.89 -8.37
CA ARG A 320 -29.39 -8.28 -7.66
C ARG A 320 -30.40 -7.15 -7.70
N VAL A 321 -31.47 -7.34 -8.46
CA VAL A 321 -32.59 -6.40 -8.60
C VAL A 321 -33.84 -7.07 -8.07
N ASP A 322 -34.52 -6.42 -7.12
CA ASP A 322 -35.74 -6.94 -6.47
C ASP A 322 -35.59 -8.37 -5.95
N GLY A 323 -34.43 -8.66 -5.34
CA GLY A 323 -34.10 -9.97 -4.78
C GLY A 323 -33.63 -11.01 -5.79
N THR A 324 -33.72 -10.73 -7.09
CA THR A 324 -33.37 -11.65 -8.19
C THR A 324 -32.06 -11.23 -8.86
N TRP A 325 -31.19 -12.18 -9.13
CA TRP A 325 -29.95 -11.93 -9.86
C TRP A 325 -30.21 -11.84 -11.37
N THR A 326 -29.62 -10.83 -12.02
CA THR A 326 -29.66 -10.66 -13.47
C THR A 326 -28.82 -11.73 -14.16
N GLN A 327 -29.04 -11.90 -15.47
CA GLN A 327 -28.15 -12.71 -16.29
C GLN A 327 -26.71 -12.17 -16.20
N PRO A 328 -25.69 -13.04 -16.18
CA PRO A 328 -24.30 -12.63 -16.26
C PRO A 328 -23.98 -11.78 -17.49
N GLU A 329 -23.24 -10.70 -17.29
CA GLU A 329 -22.76 -9.79 -18.34
C GLU A 329 -21.23 -9.68 -18.26
N ASN A 330 -20.55 -9.75 -19.41
CA ASN A 330 -19.11 -9.46 -19.48
C ASN A 330 -18.90 -7.95 -19.28
N LEU A 331 -17.88 -7.54 -18.52
CA LEU A 331 -17.62 -6.12 -18.23
C LEU A 331 -17.12 -5.30 -19.43
N GLY A 332 -16.95 -5.94 -20.59
CA GLY A 332 -16.64 -5.29 -21.85
C GLY A 332 -15.16 -4.94 -22.03
N PRO A 333 -14.78 -4.43 -23.20
CA PRO A 333 -13.38 -4.25 -23.60
C PRO A 333 -12.64 -3.13 -22.85
N ASN A 334 -13.37 -2.33 -22.06
CA ASN A 334 -12.76 -1.31 -21.20
C ASN A 334 -12.16 -1.92 -19.94
N VAL A 335 -12.70 -3.07 -19.50
CA VAL A 335 -12.22 -3.79 -18.33
C VAL A 335 -11.45 -5.02 -18.76
N ASN A 336 -11.98 -5.79 -19.69
CA ASN A 336 -11.36 -7.02 -20.15
C ASN A 336 -10.48 -6.80 -21.38
N GLY A 337 -9.34 -7.49 -21.42
CA GLY A 337 -8.33 -7.37 -22.46
C GLY A 337 -8.00 -8.71 -23.12
N PRO A 338 -6.99 -8.74 -24.02
CA PRO A 338 -6.53 -9.99 -24.63
C PRO A 338 -5.74 -10.90 -23.68
N GLY A 339 -5.50 -10.47 -22.43
CA GLY A 339 -4.79 -11.23 -21.40
C GLY A 339 -5.74 -12.05 -20.52
N SER A 340 -5.32 -12.31 -19.29
CA SER A 340 -6.18 -12.85 -18.23
C SER A 340 -6.45 -11.77 -17.19
N GLU A 341 -7.71 -11.60 -16.82
CA GLU A 341 -8.19 -10.81 -15.69
C GLU A 341 -8.72 -11.74 -14.57
N HIS A 342 -8.19 -11.64 -13.35
CA HIS A 342 -8.57 -12.49 -12.21
C HIS A 342 -9.32 -11.73 -11.11
N THR A 343 -8.68 -11.46 -9.97
CA THR A 343 -9.34 -10.91 -8.77
C THR A 343 -9.98 -9.55 -9.09
N SER A 344 -11.28 -9.40 -8.82
CA SER A 344 -12.07 -8.19 -9.12
C SER A 344 -12.77 -7.63 -7.87
N ILE A 345 -12.09 -6.74 -7.15
CA ILE A 345 -12.53 -6.22 -5.84
C ILE A 345 -13.21 -4.85 -5.99
N PRO A 346 -14.54 -4.75 -5.79
CA PRO A 346 -15.23 -3.47 -5.84
C PRO A 346 -14.94 -2.63 -4.60
N THR A 347 -14.83 -1.31 -4.76
CA THR A 347 -14.76 -0.40 -3.61
C THR A 347 -16.11 -0.36 -2.87
N PRO A 348 -16.10 -0.08 -1.54
CA PRO A 348 -17.34 -0.02 -0.77
C PRO A 348 -18.38 0.99 -1.29
N ASP A 349 -17.93 2.08 -1.91
CA ASP A 349 -18.79 3.10 -2.54
C ASP A 349 -19.26 2.73 -3.95
N ARG A 350 -18.85 1.56 -4.47
CA ARG A 350 -19.20 1.01 -5.80
C ARG A 350 -18.77 1.88 -6.98
N ARG A 351 -17.85 2.83 -6.77
CA ARG A 351 -17.36 3.74 -7.82
C ARG A 351 -16.16 3.20 -8.57
N SER A 352 -15.39 2.31 -7.95
CA SER A 352 -14.20 1.74 -8.54
C SER A 352 -14.19 0.22 -8.41
N LEU A 353 -13.51 -0.43 -9.33
CA LEU A 353 -13.22 -1.86 -9.32
C LEU A 353 -11.70 -2.03 -9.48
N TYR A 354 -11.07 -2.69 -8.52
CA TYR A 354 -9.68 -3.11 -8.63
C TYR A 354 -9.62 -4.48 -9.28
N VAL A 355 -8.82 -4.63 -10.32
CA VAL A 355 -8.72 -5.85 -11.12
C VAL A 355 -7.27 -6.29 -11.19
N THR A 356 -6.97 -7.56 -10.94
CA THR A 356 -5.66 -8.12 -11.26
C THR A 356 -5.65 -8.61 -12.70
N ALA A 357 -4.64 -8.24 -13.48
CA ALA A 357 -4.56 -8.60 -14.89
C ALA A 357 -3.12 -8.76 -15.38
N THR A 358 -2.94 -9.59 -16.40
CA THR A 358 -1.68 -9.63 -17.18
C THR A 358 -1.85 -8.81 -18.45
N ARG A 359 -1.10 -7.72 -18.61
CA ARG A 359 -1.18 -6.86 -19.81
C ARG A 359 0.19 -6.50 -20.38
N PRO A 360 0.30 -6.22 -21.70
CA PRO A 360 1.57 -5.85 -22.32
C PRO A 360 2.24 -4.61 -21.70
N GLU A 361 1.46 -3.66 -21.17
CA GLU A 361 1.96 -2.46 -20.50
C GLU A 361 2.24 -2.64 -18.99
N GLY A 362 2.01 -3.84 -18.46
CA GLY A 362 2.22 -4.17 -17.04
C GLY A 362 3.69 -4.23 -16.62
N PHE A 363 3.91 -4.44 -15.34
CA PHE A 363 5.22 -4.52 -14.68
C PHE A 363 5.54 -5.96 -14.26
N GLY A 364 5.60 -6.87 -15.23
CA GLY A 364 6.05 -8.24 -15.02
C GLY A 364 4.94 -9.27 -15.23
N GLY A 365 4.50 -9.90 -14.14
CA GLY A 365 3.46 -10.93 -14.17
C GLY A 365 2.06 -10.32 -14.13
N GLU A 366 1.31 -10.67 -13.09
CA GLU A 366 0.01 -10.08 -12.84
C GLU A 366 0.15 -8.77 -12.07
N ASP A 367 -0.52 -7.72 -12.55
CA ASP A 367 -0.52 -6.39 -11.97
C ASP A 367 -1.93 -5.97 -11.52
N ILE A 368 -2.01 -4.99 -10.62
CA ILE A 368 -3.26 -4.42 -10.13
C ILE A 368 -3.63 -3.19 -10.96
N TYR A 369 -4.81 -3.22 -11.57
CA TYR A 369 -5.45 -2.14 -12.31
C TYR A 369 -6.66 -1.61 -11.54
N ILE A 370 -7.07 -0.39 -11.89
CA ILE A 370 -8.30 0.22 -11.38
C ILE A 370 -9.12 0.74 -12.55
N THR A 371 -10.42 0.48 -12.50
CA THR A 371 -11.42 1.10 -13.38
C THR A 371 -12.48 1.80 -12.53
N THR A 372 -13.11 2.83 -13.10
CA THR A 372 -14.13 3.66 -12.42
C THR A 372 -15.40 3.76 -13.27
N ARG A 373 -16.55 3.87 -12.61
CA ARG A 373 -17.86 4.10 -13.24
C ARG A 373 -18.14 5.57 -13.51
#